data_AF-A0A699VAB8-F1
#
_entry.id   AF-A0A699VAB8-F1
#
_cell.length_a   1.000
_cell.length_b   1.000
_cell.length_c   1.000
_cell.angle_alpha   90.00
_cell.angle_beta   90.00
_cell.angle_gamma   90.00
#
_symmetry.space_group_name_H-M   'P 1'
#
loop_
_entity.id
_entity.type
_entity.pdbx_description
1 polymer ?
#
loop_
_entity_poly.entity_id
_entity_poly.type
_entity_poly.pdbx_seq_one_letter_code
_entity_poly.pdbx_strand_id
1 'polypeptide(L)'
;MSINIQKSHLLGVGILDNCVAEAAKSIGCSIMKAPFKYLGILVGDNMSSIKAWDETISKMKKRLSRWKLNTLSAGGRLTLFKSVLGSTLIYNMLIFKVPKYVLNLMESLRRIFFNGIQDGDRKITWVKWSKVLAFKKYEGSGVSSFYALNRAL
;
A
#
# COMPACT_ATOMS: atom_id res chain seq x y z
N MET A 1 -2.99 -33.74 -3.35
CA MET A 1 -3.33 -32.30 -3.22
C MET A 1 -4.49 -32.04 -4.16
N SER A 2 -5.70 -31.73 -3.66
CA SER A 2 -6.89 -31.51 -4.50
C SER A 2 -7.06 -30.02 -4.78
N ILE A 3 -7.21 -29.65 -6.06
CA ILE A 3 -7.39 -28.25 -6.49
C ILE A 3 -8.89 -27.93 -6.47
N ASN A 4 -9.26 -26.83 -5.82
CA ASN A 4 -10.64 -26.34 -5.87
C ASN A 4 -10.84 -25.53 -7.16
N ILE A 5 -11.43 -26.17 -8.16
CA ILE A 5 -11.65 -25.60 -9.49
C ILE A 5 -12.57 -24.37 -9.46
N GLN A 6 -13.57 -24.33 -8.56
CA GLN A 6 -14.50 -23.20 -8.47
C GLN A 6 -13.85 -21.90 -7.96
N LYS A 7 -12.74 -22.02 -7.21
CA LYS A 7 -11.95 -20.88 -6.71
C LYS A 7 -10.69 -20.61 -7.53
N SER A 8 -10.44 -21.44 -8.55
CA SER A 8 -9.23 -21.37 -9.36
C SER A 8 -9.53 -20.71 -10.70
N HIS A 9 -8.62 -19.84 -11.13
CA HIS A 9 -8.70 -19.15 -12.40
C HIS A 9 -7.39 -19.28 -13.16
N LEU A 10 -7.46 -19.39 -14.49
CA LEU A 10 -6.30 -19.40 -15.36
C LEU A 10 -6.10 -18.02 -16.00
N LEU A 11 -4.86 -17.50 -15.96
CA LEU A 11 -4.45 -16.28 -16.63
C LEU A 11 -3.28 -16.59 -17.57
N GLY A 12 -3.42 -16.27 -18.85
CA GLY A 12 -2.30 -16.31 -19.79
C GLY A 12 -1.51 -15.01 -19.76
N VAL A 13 -0.19 -15.09 -19.67
CA VAL A 13 0.72 -13.94 -19.77
C VAL A 13 1.56 -14.10 -21.03
N GLY A 14 1.35 -13.25 -22.02
CA GLY A 14 2.06 -13.33 -23.31
C GLY A 14 1.66 -14.52 -24.19
N ILE A 15 0.50 -15.11 -23.94
CA ILE A 15 -0.05 -16.26 -24.69
C ILE A 15 -1.35 -15.82 -25.37
N LEU A 16 -1.64 -16.39 -26.54
CA LEU A 16 -2.88 -16.13 -27.26
C LEU A 16 -4.11 -16.65 -26.48
N ASP A 17 -5.21 -15.89 -26.53
CA ASP A 17 -6.45 -16.17 -25.80
C ASP A 17 -7.04 -17.57 -26.12
N ASN A 18 -6.83 -18.10 -27.34
CA ASN A 18 -7.29 -19.43 -27.74
C ASN A 18 -6.57 -20.55 -26.98
N CYS A 19 -5.24 -20.49 -26.85
CA CYS A 19 -4.46 -21.46 -26.10
C CYS A 19 -4.82 -21.43 -24.60
N VAL A 20 -5.08 -20.25 -24.05
CA VAL A 20 -5.54 -20.10 -22.66
C VAL A 20 -6.93 -20.73 -22.48
N ALA A 21 -7.82 -20.57 -23.46
CA ALA A 21 -9.15 -21.16 -23.41
C ALA A 21 -9.13 -22.69 -23.50
N GLU A 22 -8.29 -23.27 -24.35
CA GLU A 22 -8.09 -24.72 -24.43
C GLU A 22 -7.54 -25.29 -23.13
N ALA A 23 -6.52 -24.66 -22.56
CA ALA A 23 -5.95 -25.07 -21.27
C ALA A 23 -6.96 -24.95 -20.12
N ALA A 24 -7.70 -23.84 -20.06
CA ALA A 24 -8.73 -23.64 -19.05
C ALA A 24 -9.85 -24.70 -19.14
N LYS A 25 -10.26 -25.05 -20.37
CA LYS A 25 -11.23 -26.13 -20.62
C LYS A 25 -10.70 -27.49 -20.20
N SER A 26 -9.42 -27.79 -20.44
CA SER A 26 -8.79 -29.05 -20.04
C SER A 26 -8.68 -29.19 -18.51
N ILE A 27 -8.38 -28.10 -17.81
CA ILE A 27 -8.30 -28.05 -16.34
C ILE A 27 -9.70 -27.99 -15.70
N GLY A 28 -10.69 -27.48 -16.43
CA GLY A 28 -12.06 -27.24 -15.95
C GLY A 28 -12.24 -25.93 -15.19
N CYS A 29 -11.24 -25.04 -15.19
CA CYS A 29 -11.29 -23.75 -14.48
C CYS A 29 -11.73 -22.59 -15.38
N SER A 30 -12.13 -21.48 -14.78
CA SER A 30 -12.50 -20.28 -15.54
C SER A 30 -11.28 -19.42 -15.90
N ILE A 31 -11.39 -18.63 -16.96
CA ILE A 31 -10.34 -17.73 -17.43
C ILE A 31 -10.45 -16.39 -16.71
N MET A 32 -9.33 -15.84 -16.27
CA MET A 32 -9.20 -14.49 -15.74
C MET A 32 -8.41 -13.64 -16.73
N LYS A 33 -8.74 -12.34 -16.83
CA LYS A 33 -8.00 -11.36 -17.63
C LYS A 33 -7.40 -10.28 -16.75
N ALA A 34 -6.25 -9.75 -17.16
CA ALA A 34 -5.65 -8.58 -16.55
C ALA A 34 -6.26 -7.27 -17.10
N PRO A 35 -6.34 -6.20 -16.30
CA PRO A 35 -5.98 -6.14 -14.89
C PRO A 35 -7.06 -6.74 -13.97
N PHE A 36 -6.64 -7.41 -12.90
CA PHE A 36 -7.55 -7.99 -11.89
C PHE A 36 -7.10 -7.64 -10.48
N LYS A 37 -8.01 -7.79 -9.50
CA LYS A 37 -7.71 -7.46 -8.11
C LYS A 37 -7.32 -8.70 -7.32
N TYR A 38 -6.11 -8.71 -6.78
CA TYR A 38 -5.62 -9.77 -5.91
C TYR A 38 -5.16 -9.19 -4.57
N LEU A 39 -5.72 -9.71 -3.47
CA LEU A 39 -5.43 -9.25 -2.11
C LEU A 39 -5.53 -7.72 -1.93
N GLY A 40 -6.43 -7.09 -2.70
CA GLY A 40 -6.66 -5.66 -2.65
C GLY A 40 -5.75 -4.80 -3.54
N ILE A 41 -4.89 -5.40 -4.36
CA ILE A 41 -3.99 -4.74 -5.31
C ILE A 41 -4.43 -5.06 -6.75
N LEU A 42 -4.34 -4.09 -7.66
CA LEU A 42 -4.51 -4.31 -9.09
C LEU A 42 -3.25 -4.96 -9.66
N VAL A 43 -3.40 -6.17 -10.19
CA VAL A 43 -2.35 -6.96 -10.84
C VAL A 43 -2.55 -6.89 -12.35
N GLY A 44 -1.46 -6.60 -13.07
CA GLY A 44 -1.47 -6.47 -14.53
C GLY A 44 -1.87 -5.08 -15.06
N ASP A 45 -2.05 -4.11 -14.17
CA ASP A 45 -2.13 -2.69 -14.54
C ASP A 45 -0.71 -2.09 -14.59
N ASN A 46 -0.56 -0.90 -15.20
CA ASN A 46 0.71 -0.19 -15.22
C ASN A 46 1.01 0.41 -13.84
N MET A 47 1.62 -0.38 -12.96
CA MET A 47 1.97 0.03 -11.60
C MET A 47 3.08 1.10 -11.54
N SER A 48 3.70 1.45 -12.68
CA SER A 48 4.55 2.65 -12.79
C SER A 48 3.75 3.95 -12.92
N SER A 49 2.45 3.85 -13.27
CA SER A 49 1.52 4.98 -13.34
C SER A 49 1.04 5.38 -11.95
N ILE A 50 0.91 6.68 -11.70
CA ILE A 50 0.36 7.24 -10.45
C ILE A 50 -1.09 6.77 -10.25
N LYS A 51 -1.89 6.68 -11.32
CA LYS A 51 -3.33 6.34 -11.25
C LYS A 51 -3.58 4.95 -10.67
N ALA A 52 -2.69 3.99 -10.92
CA ALA A 52 -2.81 2.63 -10.40
C ALA A 52 -2.76 2.60 -8.85
N TRP A 53 -2.23 3.64 -8.22
CA TRP A 53 -2.10 3.76 -6.77
C TRP A 53 -3.27 4.51 -6.10
N ASP A 54 -4.21 5.08 -6.86
CA ASP A 54 -5.30 5.89 -6.31
C ASP A 54 -6.19 5.10 -5.35
N GLU A 55 -6.48 3.84 -5.67
CA GLU A 55 -7.27 2.98 -4.78
C GLU A 55 -6.53 2.69 -3.47
N THR A 56 -5.22 2.45 -3.53
CA THR A 56 -4.36 2.21 -2.37
C THR A 56 -4.26 3.46 -1.49
N ILE A 57 -4.08 4.63 -2.10
CA ILE A 57 -4.04 5.93 -1.40
C ILE A 57 -5.41 6.21 -0.76
N SER A 58 -6.51 5.96 -1.47
CA SER A 58 -7.87 6.17 -0.96
C SER A 58 -8.16 5.28 0.25
N LYS A 59 -7.77 3.99 0.19
CA LYS A 59 -7.84 3.08 1.35
C LYS A 59 -7.03 3.59 2.53
N MET A 60 -5.82 4.10 2.28
CA MET A 60 -4.96 4.68 3.32
C MET A 60 -5.63 5.88 3.99
N LYS A 61 -6.14 6.83 3.20
CA LYS A 61 -6.87 8.01 3.69
C LYS A 61 -8.11 7.61 4.48
N LYS A 62 -8.94 6.71 3.94
CA LYS A 62 -10.15 6.20 4.60
C LYS A 62 -9.84 5.48 5.90
N ARG A 63 -8.73 4.72 5.95
CA ARG A 63 -8.27 4.12 7.19
C ARG A 63 -7.92 5.23 8.16
N LEU A 64 -7.07 6.18 7.81
CA LEU A 64 -6.62 7.26 8.70
C LEU A 64 -7.75 8.15 9.20
N SER A 65 -8.76 8.45 8.37
CA SER A 65 -9.89 9.30 8.75
C SER A 65 -10.83 8.66 9.79
N ARG A 66 -10.88 7.32 9.86
CA ARG A 66 -11.68 6.60 10.88
C ARG A 66 -11.12 6.77 12.29
N TRP A 67 -9.87 7.19 12.44
CA TRP A 67 -9.24 7.34 13.75
C TRP A 67 -9.38 8.78 14.18
N LYS A 68 -10.00 8.99 15.33
CA LYS A 68 -10.17 10.31 15.90
C LYS A 68 -8.78 10.81 16.34
N LEU A 69 -8.18 11.67 15.53
CA LEU A 69 -6.83 12.23 15.75
C LEU A 69 -6.67 12.91 17.12
N ASN A 70 -7.79 13.34 17.70
CA ASN A 70 -7.86 14.10 18.95
C ASN A 70 -7.98 13.20 20.20
N THR A 71 -8.17 11.88 20.06
CA THR A 71 -8.26 10.95 21.21
C THR A 71 -6.99 10.14 21.44
N LEU A 72 -5.99 10.28 20.56
CA LEU A 72 -4.75 9.52 20.61
C LEU A 72 -3.58 10.42 21.03
N SER A 73 -2.81 9.95 22.01
CA SER A 73 -1.53 10.57 22.36
C SER A 73 -0.54 10.48 21.19
N ALA A 74 0.51 11.30 21.19
CA ALA A 74 1.56 11.24 20.16
C ALA A 74 2.18 9.83 20.03
N GLY A 75 2.40 9.14 21.15
CA GLY A 75 2.85 7.75 21.19
C GLY A 75 1.82 6.77 20.64
N GLY A 76 0.54 6.94 20.98
CA GLY A 76 -0.56 6.14 20.44
C GLY A 76 -0.66 6.27 18.91
N ARG A 77 -0.59 7.51 18.39
CA ARG A 77 -0.56 7.77 16.94
C ARG A 77 0.63 7.12 16.26
N LEU A 78 1.82 7.12 16.88
CA LEU A 78 3.03 6.47 16.36
C LEU A 78 2.89 4.95 16.29
N THR A 79 2.43 4.31 17.36
CA THR A 79 2.24 2.85 17.40
C THR A 79 1.23 2.42 16.34
N LEU A 80 0.14 3.15 16.25
CA LEU A 80 -0.92 2.91 15.29
C LEU A 80 -0.46 3.04 13.84
N PHE A 81 0.30 4.10 13.61
CA PHE A 81 0.94 4.39 12.35
C PHE A 81 1.84 3.21 11.93
N LYS A 82 2.63 2.65 12.86
CA LYS A 82 3.55 1.53 12.57
C LYS A 82 2.77 0.26 12.21
N SER A 83 1.71 -0.05 12.95
CA SER A 83 0.94 -1.27 12.74
C SER A 83 0.07 -1.24 11.48
N VAL A 84 -0.62 -0.13 11.22
CA VAL A 84 -1.64 -0.03 10.15
C VAL A 84 -1.06 0.41 8.82
N LEU A 85 -0.18 1.43 8.83
CA LEU A 85 0.37 2.00 7.59
C LEU A 85 1.65 1.28 7.15
N GLY A 86 2.42 0.72 8.08
CA GLY A 86 3.59 -0.08 7.76
C GLY A 86 3.20 -1.35 7.00
N SER A 87 2.42 -2.23 7.63
CA SER A 87 2.10 -3.56 7.09
C SER A 87 1.40 -3.55 5.73
N THR A 88 0.42 -2.66 5.54
CA THR A 88 -0.42 -2.66 4.32
C THR A 88 0.33 -2.14 3.09
N LEU A 89 1.27 -1.21 3.28
CA LEU A 89 2.01 -0.59 2.20
C LEU A 89 3.30 -1.35 1.85
N ILE A 90 3.88 -2.06 2.82
CA ILE A 90 5.04 -2.95 2.58
C ILE A 90 4.68 -4.02 1.55
N TYR A 91 3.51 -4.66 1.64
CA TYR A 91 3.11 -5.69 0.67
C TYR A 91 3.03 -5.16 -0.77
N ASN A 92 2.58 -3.92 -0.96
CA ASN A 92 2.55 -3.29 -2.28
C ASN A 92 3.96 -2.97 -2.80
N MET A 93 4.86 -2.50 -1.92
CA MET A 93 6.25 -2.17 -2.25
C MET A 93 7.11 -3.41 -2.55
N LEU A 94 6.76 -4.56 -1.98
CA LEU A 94 7.41 -5.84 -2.28
C LEU A 94 7.17 -6.30 -3.73
N ILE A 95 5.98 -6.02 -4.28
CA ILE A 95 5.56 -6.55 -5.58
C ILE A 95 5.88 -5.54 -6.70
N PHE A 96 5.76 -4.24 -6.43
CA PHE A 96 5.91 -3.20 -7.42
C PHE A 96 6.82 -2.07 -6.94
N LYS A 97 7.69 -1.59 -7.83
CA LYS A 97 8.43 -0.35 -7.57
C LYS A 97 7.49 0.84 -7.63
N VAL A 98 7.26 1.45 -6.47
CA VAL A 98 6.33 2.57 -6.31
C VAL A 98 6.93 3.85 -6.90
N PRO A 99 6.15 4.64 -7.68
CA PRO A 99 6.58 5.93 -8.17
C PRO A 99 6.93 6.91 -7.04
N LYS A 100 7.97 7.72 -7.24
CA LYS A 100 8.45 8.69 -6.23
C LYS A 100 7.36 9.65 -5.75
N TYR A 101 6.48 10.09 -6.66
CA TYR A 101 5.35 10.95 -6.32
C TYR A 101 4.39 10.26 -5.33
N VAL A 102 4.04 9.00 -5.57
CA VAL A 102 3.15 8.22 -4.71
C VAL A 102 3.79 8.02 -3.33
N LEU A 103 5.09 7.71 -3.28
CA LEU A 103 5.83 7.61 -2.02
C LEU A 103 5.77 8.92 -1.21
N ASN A 104 6.00 10.06 -1.88
CA ASN A 104 5.94 11.37 -1.22
C ASN A 104 4.52 11.68 -0.71
N LEU A 105 3.49 11.34 -1.47
CA LEU A 105 2.10 11.53 -1.06
C LEU A 105 1.76 10.67 0.16
N MET A 106 2.16 9.41 0.17
CA MET A 106 1.99 8.51 1.32
C MET A 106 2.72 9.03 2.56
N GLU A 107 3.97 9.51 2.40
CA GLU A 107 4.73 10.14 3.50
C GLU A 107 4.10 11.46 3.98
N SER A 108 3.45 12.22 3.09
CA SER A 108 2.70 13.42 3.48
C SER A 108 1.49 13.07 4.34
N LEU A 109 0.70 12.07 3.93
CA LEU A 109 -0.46 11.59 4.71
C LEU A 109 -0.05 11.10 6.10
N ARG A 110 1.08 10.39 6.16
CA ARG A 110 1.71 9.95 7.41
C ARG A 110 2.04 11.11 8.34
N ARG A 111 2.66 12.17 7.79
CA ARG A 111 3.04 13.37 8.53
C ARG A 111 1.83 14.13 9.08
N ILE A 112 0.81 14.32 8.24
CA ILE A 112 -0.45 14.99 8.61
C ILE A 112 -1.10 14.24 9.78
N PHE A 113 -1.20 12.91 9.68
CA PHE A 113 -1.77 12.07 10.73
C PHE A 113 -0.98 12.14 12.04
N PHE A 114 0.35 12.03 11.99
CA PHE A 114 1.21 12.08 13.18
C PHE A 114 1.11 13.42 13.91
N ASN A 115 1.03 14.52 13.17
CA ASN A 115 0.85 15.87 13.72
C ASN A 115 -0.59 16.14 14.17
N GLY A 116 -1.55 15.26 13.87
CA GLY A 116 -2.95 15.43 14.23
C GLY A 116 -3.62 16.63 13.55
N ILE A 117 -3.17 16.95 12.33
CA ILE A 117 -3.71 18.04 11.50
C ILE A 117 -5.03 17.55 10.87
N GLN A 118 -6.12 18.27 11.12
CA GLN A 118 -7.42 18.07 10.45
C GLN A 118 -7.66 19.17 9.39
N ASP A 119 -8.61 18.96 8.49
CA ASP A 119 -8.98 19.97 7.49
C ASP A 119 -9.43 21.27 8.19
N GLY A 120 -8.73 22.37 7.90
CA GLY A 120 -8.94 23.68 8.53
C GLY A 120 -8.00 24.02 9.70
N ASP A 121 -7.24 23.04 10.24
CA ASP A 121 -6.32 23.27 11.35
C ASP A 121 -4.93 23.75 10.88
N ARG A 122 -4.48 24.92 11.34
CA ARG A 122 -3.04 25.27 11.36
C ARG A 122 -2.42 24.86 12.69
N LYS A 123 -2.03 23.59 12.83
CA LYS A 123 -1.31 23.10 14.02
C LYS A 123 0.20 23.20 13.87
N ILE A 124 0.86 23.63 14.94
CA ILE A 124 2.32 23.69 15.05
C ILE A 124 2.89 22.27 14.88
N THR A 125 3.89 22.13 14.01
CA THR A 125 4.61 20.87 13.83
C THR A 125 5.64 20.72 14.95
N TRP A 126 5.27 20.00 16.02
CA TRP A 126 6.12 19.83 17.22
C TRP A 126 7.38 19.00 16.97
N VAL A 127 7.38 18.11 15.98
CA VAL A 127 8.53 17.24 15.66
C VAL A 127 8.79 17.27 14.16
N LYS A 128 10.03 17.58 13.76
CA LYS A 128 10.45 17.48 12.36
C LYS A 128 10.28 16.03 11.88
N TRP A 129 9.59 15.85 10.75
CA TRP A 129 9.33 14.52 10.16
C TRP A 129 10.62 13.72 9.93
N SER A 130 11.72 14.40 9.60
CA SER A 130 13.05 13.78 9.47
C SER A 130 13.56 13.13 10.75
N LYS A 131 13.26 13.68 11.94
CA LYS A 131 13.58 13.03 13.23
C LYS A 131 12.70 11.81 13.50
N VAL A 132 11.43 11.83 13.05
CA VAL A 132 10.54 10.68 13.17
C VAL A 132 11.03 9.52 12.31
N LEU A 133 11.51 9.82 11.09
CA LEU A 133 12.06 8.86 10.13
C LEU A 133 13.48 8.36 10.50
N ALA A 134 14.16 9.02 11.42
CA ALA A 134 15.50 8.59 11.84
C ALA A 134 15.44 7.27 12.63
N PHE A 135 16.46 6.43 12.46
CA PHE A 135 16.62 5.20 13.22
C PHE A 135 16.82 5.49 14.71
N LYS A 136 16.35 4.60 15.59
CA LYS A 136 16.51 4.69 17.05
C LYS A 136 17.97 4.90 17.50
N LYS A 137 18.94 4.42 16.71
CA LYS A 137 20.38 4.60 16.95
C LYS A 137 20.84 6.06 16.90
N TYR A 138 20.05 6.96 16.31
CA TYR A 138 20.33 8.40 16.19
C TYR A 138 19.21 9.25 16.80
N GLU A 139 18.68 8.84 17.97
CA GLU A 139 17.57 9.52 18.68
C GLU A 139 16.23 9.60 17.90
N GLY A 140 16.09 8.82 16.83
CA GLY A 140 14.88 8.80 16.01
C GLY A 140 13.81 7.83 16.48
N SER A 141 12.59 7.96 15.95
CA SER A 141 11.45 7.15 16.36
C SER A 141 11.43 5.73 15.75
N GLY A 142 12.42 5.39 14.90
CA GLY A 142 12.56 4.06 14.30
C GLY A 142 11.47 3.76 13.28
N VAL A 143 11.04 4.77 12.52
CA VAL A 143 10.09 4.63 11.42
C VAL A 143 10.85 4.62 10.10
N SER A 144 10.82 3.50 9.37
CA SER A 144 11.44 3.44 8.05
C SER A 144 10.69 4.32 7.04
N SER A 145 11.44 5.16 6.32
CA SER A 145 10.93 5.92 5.18
C SER A 145 10.45 4.98 4.08
N PHE A 146 9.29 5.27 3.49
CA PHE A 146 8.80 4.53 2.33
C PHE A 146 9.75 4.59 1.14
N TYR A 147 10.50 5.68 0.99
CA TYR A 147 11.54 5.76 -0.04
C TYR A 147 12.68 4.76 0.19
N ALA A 148 13.11 4.61 1.44
CA ALA A 148 14.12 3.63 1.80
C ALA A 148 13.59 2.20 1.64
N LEU A 149 12.36 1.93 2.11
CA LEU A 149 11.72 0.61 2.00
C LEU A 149 11.53 0.18 0.53
N ASN A 150 11.02 1.07 -0.33
CA ASN A 150 10.81 0.76 -1.76
C ASN A 150 12.13 0.55 -2.54
N ARG A 151 13.27 1.01 -2.01
CA ARG A 151 14.59 0.72 -2.61
C ARG A 151 15.23 -0.54 -2.06
N ALA A 152 15.04 -0.83 -0.78
CA ALA A 152 15.65 -1.97 -0.10
C ALA A 152 14.91 -3.29 -0.36
N LEU A 153 13.60 -3.23 -0.61
CA LEU A 153 12.75 -4.33 -1.04
C LEU A 153 12.76 -4.45 -2.56
#